data_AF-A0A2A6NQS1-F1
#
_entry.id   AF-A0A2A6NQS1-F1
#
_cell.length_a   1.000
_cell.length_b   1.000
_cell.length_c   1.000
_cell.angle_alpha   90.00
_cell.angle_beta   90.00
_cell.angle_gamma   90.00
#
_symmetry.space_group_name_H-M   'P 1'
#
loop_
_entity.id
_entity.type
_entity.pdbx_description
1 polymer ?
#
loop_
_entity_poly.entity_id
_entity_poly.type
_entity_poly.pdbx_seq_one_letter_code
_entity_poly.pdbx_strand_id
1 'polypeptide(L)'
;MQIVRDWVARFNARGSDGLIDGRAPGKPSLLNDDQRAALAQAIERGPTPYLDGVVRWRLCDLAQWLWGEIRVSLSEQSLGREVRSMG
;
A
#
# COMPACT_ATOMS: atom_id res chain seq x y z
N MET A 1 27.29 17.05 -8.09
CA MET A 1 26.95 16.40 -9.37
C MET A 1 27.55 14.98 -9.40
N GLN A 2 26.79 13.95 -9.01
CA GLN A 2 27.30 12.62 -8.58
C GLN A 2 26.91 11.46 -9.53
N ILE A 3 26.23 11.72 -10.64
CA ILE A 3 25.61 10.67 -11.47
C ILE A 3 26.67 9.82 -12.19
N VAL A 4 27.69 10.47 -12.78
CA VAL A 4 28.76 9.76 -13.50
C VAL A 4 29.60 8.87 -12.57
N ARG A 5 29.81 9.30 -11.32
CA ARG A 5 30.57 8.50 -10.32
C ARG A 5 29.83 7.23 -9.91
N ASP A 6 28.51 7.32 -9.71
CA ASP A 6 27.68 6.18 -9.34
C ASP A 6 27.64 5.13 -10.46
N TRP A 7 27.56 5.57 -11.73
CA TRP A 7 27.59 4.68 -12.89
C TRP A 7 28.94 3.96 -13.07
N VAL A 8 30.06 4.67 -12.91
CA VAL A 8 31.39 4.06 -13.00
C VAL A 8 31.58 3.00 -11.91
N ALA A 9 31.12 3.27 -10.68
CA ALA A 9 31.19 2.31 -9.58
C ALA A 9 30.36 1.04 -9.87
N ARG A 10 29.13 1.19 -10.39
CA ARG A 10 28.25 0.06 -10.74
C ARG A 10 28.78 -0.76 -11.92
N PHE A 11 29.29 -0.09 -12.95
CA PHE A 11 29.94 -0.73 -14.09
C PHE A 11 31.16 -1.54 -13.67
N ASN A 12 32.03 -0.98 -12.82
CA ASN A 12 33.22 -1.68 -12.34
C ASN A 12 32.89 -2.92 -11.50
N ALA A 13 31.75 -2.93 -10.83
CA ALA A 13 31.34 -4.05 -9.98
C ALA A 13 30.59 -5.17 -10.73
N ARG A 14 29.84 -4.83 -11.80
CA ARG A 14 28.88 -5.75 -12.44
C ARG A 14 28.95 -5.77 -13.97
N GLY A 15 29.94 -5.10 -14.57
CA GLY A 15 30.05 -4.96 -16.02
C GLY A 15 28.87 -4.20 -16.64
N SER A 16 28.55 -4.51 -17.89
CA SER A 16 27.43 -3.89 -18.62
C SER A 16 26.08 -4.07 -17.93
N ASP A 17 25.89 -5.15 -17.17
CA ASP A 17 24.66 -5.42 -16.41
C ASP A 17 24.46 -4.43 -15.27
N GLY A 18 25.53 -3.80 -14.76
CA GLY A 18 25.46 -2.75 -13.75
C GLY A 18 24.90 -1.42 -14.23
N LEU A 19 24.75 -1.25 -15.55
CA LEU A 19 24.15 -0.08 -16.21
C LEU A 19 22.68 -0.28 -16.57
N ILE A 20 22.17 -1.51 -16.42
CA ILE A 20 20.75 -1.80 -16.61
C ILE A 20 20.03 -1.35 -15.34
N ASP A 21 19.27 -0.27 -15.42
CA ASP A 21 18.36 0.11 -14.35
C ASP A 21 17.34 -1.03 -14.16
N GLY A 22 17.50 -1.79 -13.08
CA GLY A 22 16.47 -2.73 -12.63
C GLY A 22 15.17 -1.95 -12.38
N ARG A 23 14.03 -2.51 -12.78
CA ARG A 23 12.72 -1.90 -12.51
C ARG A 23 12.64 -1.64 -11.01
N ALA A 24 12.58 -0.36 -10.63
CA ALA A 24 12.45 0.03 -9.25
C ALA A 24 11.27 -0.74 -8.63
N PRO A 25 11.40 -1.27 -7.40
CA PRO A 25 10.26 -1.81 -6.69
C PRO A 25 9.21 -0.69 -6.70
N GLY A 26 7.99 -1.01 -7.16
CA GLY A 26 6.93 -0.02 -7.32
C GLY A 26 6.71 0.78 -6.03
N LYS A 27 5.95 1.87 -6.12
CA LYS A 27 5.62 2.69 -4.96
C LYS A 27 5.15 1.79 -3.81
N PRO A 28 5.78 1.86 -2.62
CA PRO A 28 5.38 1.03 -1.48
C PRO A 28 3.91 1.25 -1.16
N SER A 29 3.21 0.18 -0.76
CA SER A 29 1.82 0.28 -0.32
C SER A 29 1.73 1.32 0.80
N LEU A 30 0.66 2.12 0.78
CA LEU A 30 0.39 3.09 1.83
C LEU A 30 0.02 2.42 3.16
N LEU A 31 -0.39 1.15 3.14
CA LEU A 31 -0.64 0.34 4.33
C LEU A 31 0.57 -0.52 4.64
N ASN A 32 1.01 -0.48 5.89
CA ASN A 32 1.93 -1.48 6.43
C ASN A 32 1.18 -2.79 6.76
N ASP A 33 1.92 -3.83 7.14
CA ASP A 33 1.35 -5.16 7.38
C ASP A 33 0.37 -5.20 8.56
N ASP A 34 0.63 -4.45 9.63
CA ASP A 34 -0.28 -4.37 10.78
C ASP A 34 -1.60 -3.70 10.41
N GLN A 35 -1.55 -2.62 9.64
CA GLN A 35 -2.73 -1.92 9.14
C GLN A 35 -3.52 -2.78 8.15
N ARG A 36 -2.82 -3.58 7.33
CA ARG A 36 -3.42 -4.56 6.43
C ARG A 36 -4.15 -5.65 7.21
N ALA A 37 -3.54 -6.17 8.28
CA ALA A 37 -4.16 -7.16 9.16
C ALA A 37 -5.37 -6.59 9.91
N ALA A 38 -5.31 -5.34 10.37
CA ALA A 38 -6.44 -4.67 11.00
C ALA A 38 -7.60 -4.46 10.02
N LEU A 39 -7.30 -4.04 8.77
CA LEU A 39 -8.29 -3.90 7.71
C LEU A 39 -8.97 -5.25 7.39
N ALA A 40 -8.19 -6.32 7.25
CA ALA A 40 -8.74 -7.66 7.00
C ALA A 40 -9.68 -8.11 8.14
N GLN A 41 -9.29 -7.90 9.39
CA GLN A 41 -10.15 -8.22 10.55
C GLN A 41 -11.42 -7.39 10.58
N ALA A 42 -11.36 -6.10 10.23
CA ALA A 42 -12.54 -5.24 10.16
C ALA A 42 -13.52 -5.68 9.06
N ILE A 43 -12.99 -6.11 7.90
CA ILE A 43 -13.79 -6.65 6.80
C ILE A 43 -14.47 -7.95 7.23
N GLU A 44 -13.72 -8.89 7.83
CA GLU A 44 -14.24 -10.19 8.28
C GLU A 44 -15.31 -10.03 9.37
N ARG A 45 -15.09 -9.12 10.33
CA ARG A 45 -16.06 -8.81 11.39
C ARG A 45 -17.36 -8.22 10.82
N GLY A 46 -17.27 -7.49 9.71
CA GLY A 46 -18.36 -6.66 9.22
C GLY A 46 -18.57 -5.39 10.07
N PRO A 47 -19.43 -4.47 9.60
CA PRO A 47 -19.71 -3.24 10.33
C PRO A 47 -20.59 -3.50 11.55
N THR A 48 -20.40 -2.69 12.57
CA THR A 48 -21.25 -2.60 13.75
C THR A 48 -22.31 -1.52 13.49
N PRO A 49 -23.58 -1.85 13.19
CA PRO A 49 -24.52 -0.89 12.60
C PRO A 49 -24.77 0.37 13.44
N TYR A 50 -24.73 0.26 14.76
CA TYR A 50 -24.94 1.38 15.67
C TYR A 50 -23.70 2.28 15.86
N LEU A 51 -22.49 1.78 15.55
CA LEU A 51 -21.26 2.57 15.58
C LEU A 51 -20.92 3.13 14.21
N ASP A 52 -20.97 2.27 13.19
CA ASP A 52 -20.51 2.58 11.83
C ASP A 52 -21.63 3.15 10.94
N GLY A 53 -22.89 3.03 11.36
CA GLY A 53 -24.05 3.58 10.63
C GLY A 53 -24.38 2.85 9.31
N VAL A 54 -23.71 1.72 9.04
CA VAL A 54 -23.89 0.92 7.82
C VAL A 54 -24.10 -0.55 8.14
N VAL A 55 -24.83 -1.24 7.27
CA VAL A 55 -25.13 -2.68 7.41
C VAL A 55 -24.17 -3.58 6.62
N ARG A 56 -23.45 -3.00 5.65
CA ARG A 56 -22.40 -3.66 4.88
C ARG A 56 -21.28 -2.68 4.64
N TRP A 57 -20.04 -3.17 4.61
CA TRP A 57 -18.91 -2.36 4.18
C TRP A 57 -18.98 -2.08 2.68
N ARG A 58 -18.94 -0.79 2.31
CA ARG A 58 -18.51 -0.33 0.98
C ARG A 58 -17.08 0.20 1.09
N LEU A 59 -16.40 0.37 -0.05
CA LEU A 59 -15.04 0.94 -0.06
C LEU A 59 -14.99 2.34 0.56
N CYS A 60 -16.00 3.18 0.33
CA CYS A 60 -16.09 4.51 0.94
C CYS A 60 -16.24 4.46 2.47
N ASP A 61 -16.92 3.43 3.00
CA ASP A 61 -17.08 3.23 4.44
C ASP A 61 -15.76 2.77 5.07
N LEU A 62 -15.07 1.81 4.44
CA LEU A 62 -13.75 1.34 4.88
C LEU A 62 -12.70 2.46 4.80
N ALA A 63 -12.77 3.35 3.81
CA ALA A 63 -11.88 4.52 3.73
C ALA A 63 -12.12 5.50 4.89
N GLN A 64 -13.38 5.73 5.27
CA GLN A 64 -13.72 6.54 6.44
C GLN A 64 -13.28 5.88 7.74
N TRP A 65 -13.51 4.57 7.88
CA TRP A 65 -13.06 3.80 9.04
C TRP A 65 -11.54 3.84 9.19
N LEU A 66 -10.80 3.66 8.10
CA LEU A 66 -9.32 3.72 8.08
C LEU A 66 -8.80 5.09 8.54
N TRP A 67 -9.49 6.16 8.16
CA TRP A 67 -9.19 7.49 8.68
C TRP A 67 -9.52 7.60 10.18
N GLY A 68 -10.69 7.10 10.59
CA GLY A 68 -11.20 7.15 11.96
C GLY A 68 -10.33 6.40 12.97
N GLU A 69 -9.92 5.18 12.64
CA GLU A 69 -9.23 4.26 13.55
C GLU A 69 -7.69 4.35 13.40
N ILE A 70 -7.20 4.51 12.16
CA ILE A 70 -5.77 4.35 11.83
C ILE A 70 -5.12 5.67 11.35
N ARG A 71 -5.92 6.71 11.07
CA ARG A 71 -5.46 8.01 10.53
C ARG A 71 -4.72 7.90 9.20
N VAL A 72 -5.05 6.89 8.40
CA VAL A 72 -4.55 6.74 7.03
C VAL A 72 -5.64 7.15 6.04
N SER A 73 -5.26 7.95 5.05
CA SER A 73 -6.14 8.35 3.96
C SER A 73 -5.76 7.61 2.67
N LEU A 74 -6.73 6.92 2.09
CA LEU A 74 -6.60 6.20 0.82
C LEU A 74 -7.75 6.58 -0.10
N SER A 75 -7.48 6.65 -1.40
CA SER A 75 -8.57 6.68 -2.39
C SER A 75 -9.28 5.32 -2.42
N GLU A 76 -10.58 5.32 -2.73
CA GLU A 76 -11.37 4.08 -2.88
C GLU A 76 -10.73 3.12 -3.90
N GLN A 77 -10.11 3.66 -4.96
CA GLN A 77 -9.39 2.84 -5.95
C GLN A 77 -8.17 2.13 -5.35
N SER A 78 -7.38 2.83 -4.53
CA SER A 78 -6.21 2.23 -3.86
C SER A 78 -6.66 1.20 -2.84
N LEU A 79 -7.67 1.54 -2.03
CA LEU A 79 -8.25 0.62 -1.07
C LEU A 79 -8.84 -0.64 -1.75
N GLY A 80 -9.51 -0.49 -2.89
CA GLY A 80 -10.02 -1.62 -3.66
C GLY A 80 -8.92 -2.52 -4.22
N ARG A 81 -7.73 -1.98 -4.53
CA ARG A 81 -6.55 -2.80 -4.88
C ARG A 81 -6.01 -3.54 -3.67
N GLU A 82 -5.93 -2.87 -2.51
CA GLU A 82 -5.50 -3.49 -1.26
C GLU A 82 -6.43 -4.64 -0.89
N VAL A 83 -7.75 -4.44 -0.88
CA VAL A 83 -8.72 -5.49 -0.55
C VAL A 83 -8.63 -6.68 -1.52
N ARG A 84 -8.53 -6.45 -2.84
CA ARG A 84 -8.33 -7.53 -3.83
C ARG A 84 -6.98 -8.26 -3.70
N SER A 85 -5.97 -7.61 -3.12
CA SER A 85 -4.69 -8.28 -2.87
C SER A 85 -4.73 -9.21 -1.66
N MET A 86 -5.74 -9.07 -0.80
CA MET A 86 -5.96 -9.91 0.39
C MET A 86 -6.83 -11.14 0.10
N GLY A 87 -7.48 -11.21 -1.07
CA GLY A 87 -8.35 -12.31 -1.50
C GLY A 87 -8.84 -12.15 -2.93
#